data_AF-A0A660MIX3-F1
#
_entry.id   AF-A0A660MIX3-F1
#
_cell.length_a   1.000
_cell.length_b   1.000
_cell.length_c   1.000
_cell.angle_alpha   90.00
_cell.angle_beta   90.00
_cell.angle_gamma   90.00
#
_symmetry.space_group_name_H-M   'P 1'
#
loop_
_entity.id
_entity.type
_entity.pdbx_description
1 polymer ?
#
loop_
_entity_poly.entity_id
_entity_poly.type
_entity_poly.pdbx_seq_one_letter_code
_entity_poly.pdbx_strand_id
1 'polypeptide(L)'
;MACAVAIGIGILSPAPALAASKEQLIGQAEYYLSEFEKEVARQRGGEKAVWRSKQDALSRVQALKEQYPDDAKVEEMFQRTKAALMKSKGDFIEITPEMTAYLQAEDKLRQEIAALGKKTWDDKLAEYRDKLLEKPFPTPDYKQVGLEELTDKYVVLDDIQYPQKQFYGITGEYVATGKPSTGYYFVNIDGRDWLGPYEAVKRFRRQVDTGLDEVKSWSVLARISNITSENPDPSEKKVGTFHFGWVVTPVALYVPGHVMAYATPDGDHTGAFVGEDEVARIKNSQYSVSSVPDNATPEQLMNIFVTAIKEKNYALYQACIYPERYKEDIGQDELRYHWDLHQGRFHGEYVHVTIEQPAKISVVKGFDDKNDAENFFLDDKQKAALNQVSGPKIEEAVVETRAWNQYGKSVGSPKQHRLRRENGGRWYIYDYAPRF
;
A
#
# COMPACT_ATOMS: atom_id res chain seq x y z
N MET A 1 -29.91 61.61 -65.94
CA MET A 1 -31.38 61.58 -65.88
C MET A 1 -31.77 60.13 -65.58
N ALA A 2 -32.31 59.89 -64.39
CA ALA A 2 -32.81 58.63 -63.78
C ALA A 2 -32.41 58.66 -62.29
N CYS A 3 -33.21 59.32 -61.45
CA CYS A 3 -34.26 58.73 -60.59
C CYS A 3 -33.69 57.88 -59.45
N ALA A 4 -33.65 58.52 -58.28
CA ALA A 4 -33.44 57.92 -56.98
C ALA A 4 -34.59 56.95 -56.63
N VAL A 5 -34.25 55.80 -56.05
CA VAL A 5 -35.18 54.93 -55.33
C VAL A 5 -34.67 54.81 -53.90
N ALA A 6 -35.42 55.40 -52.98
CA ALA A 6 -35.24 55.26 -51.55
C ALA A 6 -35.68 53.85 -51.12
N ILE A 7 -34.77 53.09 -50.51
CA ILE A 7 -35.11 51.84 -49.82
C ILE A 7 -35.05 52.15 -48.33
N GLY A 8 -36.23 52.21 -47.71
CA GLY A 8 -36.40 52.46 -46.29
C GLY A 8 -35.77 51.36 -45.44
N ILE A 9 -34.97 51.79 -44.46
CA ILE A 9 -34.42 50.95 -43.40
C ILE A 9 -35.58 50.64 -42.44
N GLY A 10 -36.17 49.46 -42.59
CA GLY A 10 -37.08 48.90 -41.60
C GLY A 10 -36.28 48.44 -40.38
N ILE A 11 -36.42 49.16 -39.27
CA ILE A 11 -35.93 48.74 -37.96
C ILE A 11 -36.77 47.53 -37.54
N LEU A 12 -36.26 46.32 -37.76
CA LEU A 12 -36.77 45.10 -37.13
C LEU A 12 -36.49 45.22 -35.64
N SER A 13 -37.52 45.54 -34.86
CA SER A 13 -37.49 45.38 -33.41
C SER A 13 -37.25 43.90 -33.10
N PRO A 14 -36.25 43.52 -32.27
CA PRO A 14 -36.14 42.15 -31.82
C PRO A 14 -37.37 41.84 -30.96
N ALA A 15 -38.12 40.81 -31.35
CA ALA A 15 -39.18 40.27 -30.52
C ALA A 15 -38.60 39.93 -29.13
N PRO A 16 -39.28 40.29 -28.03
CA PRO A 16 -38.82 39.89 -26.70
C PRO A 16 -38.78 38.37 -26.66
N ALA A 17 -37.62 37.81 -26.31
CA ALA A 17 -37.53 36.41 -25.94
C ALA A 17 -38.59 36.16 -24.85
N LEU A 18 -39.61 35.35 -25.15
CA LEU A 18 -40.62 34.95 -24.18
C LEU A 18 -39.88 34.43 -22.95
N ALA A 19 -39.99 35.15 -21.83
CA ALA A 19 -39.44 34.70 -20.57
C ALA A 19 -40.00 33.30 -20.29
N ALA A 20 -39.12 32.31 -20.13
CA ALA A 20 -39.51 30.93 -19.89
C ALA A 20 -40.47 30.89 -18.69
N SER A 21 -41.56 30.13 -18.80
CA SER A 21 -42.52 30.02 -17.70
C SER A 21 -41.85 29.34 -16.50
N LYS A 22 -42.37 29.58 -15.29
CA LYS A 22 -41.87 28.93 -14.07
C LYS A 22 -41.84 27.40 -14.21
N GLU A 23 -42.86 26.81 -14.82
CA GLU A 23 -42.96 25.37 -15.07
C GLU A 23 -41.88 24.89 -16.05
N GLN A 24 -41.57 25.67 -17.09
CA GLN A 24 -40.49 25.36 -18.02
C GLN A 24 -39.11 25.42 -17.34
N LEU A 25 -38.89 26.41 -16.48
CA LEU A 25 -37.64 26.54 -15.71
C LEU A 25 -37.47 25.38 -14.72
N ILE A 26 -38.53 25.00 -14.01
CA ILE A 26 -38.55 23.84 -13.12
C ILE A 26 -38.28 22.55 -13.92
N GLY A 27 -38.94 22.34 -15.05
CA GLY A 27 -38.74 21.15 -15.88
C GLY A 27 -37.31 21.03 -16.42
N GLN A 28 -36.69 22.14 -16.81
CA GLN A 28 -35.29 22.14 -17.23
C GLN A 28 -34.34 21.85 -16.07
N ALA A 29 -34.53 22.48 -14.91
CA ALA A 29 -33.70 22.23 -13.73
C ALA A 29 -33.79 20.75 -13.29
N GLU A 30 -35.00 20.18 -13.28
CA GLU A 30 -35.25 18.78 -12.93
C GLU A 30 -34.52 17.80 -13.87
N TYR A 31 -34.51 18.09 -15.18
CA TYR A 31 -33.79 17.27 -16.16
C TYR A 31 -32.28 17.22 -15.86
N TYR A 32 -31.64 18.39 -15.69
CA TYR A 32 -30.20 18.46 -15.43
C TYR A 32 -29.84 17.89 -14.06
N LEU A 33 -30.68 18.13 -13.03
CA LEU A 33 -30.51 17.54 -11.71
C LEU A 33 -30.58 16.01 -11.78
N SER A 34 -31.58 15.46 -12.47
CA SER A 34 -31.73 14.01 -12.65
C SER A 34 -30.54 13.39 -13.38
N GLU A 35 -30.01 14.04 -14.42
CA GLU A 35 -28.80 13.56 -15.11
C GLU A 35 -27.56 13.63 -14.22
N PHE A 36 -27.42 14.69 -13.40
CA PHE A 36 -26.34 14.78 -12.43
C PHE A 36 -26.45 13.68 -11.35
N GLU A 37 -27.64 13.46 -10.79
CA GLU A 37 -27.91 12.39 -9.81
C GLU A 37 -27.59 11.00 -10.38
N LYS A 38 -28.01 10.71 -11.63
CA LYS A 38 -27.67 9.45 -12.31
C LYS A 38 -26.16 9.32 -12.50
N GLU A 39 -25.47 10.39 -12.86
CA GLU A 39 -24.02 10.37 -13.00
C GLU A 39 -23.33 10.07 -11.67
N VAL A 40 -23.76 10.71 -10.58
CA VAL A 40 -23.28 10.48 -9.21
C VAL A 40 -23.55 9.04 -8.76
N ALA A 41 -24.77 8.53 -8.97
CA ALA A 41 -25.14 7.17 -8.63
C ALA A 41 -24.28 6.12 -9.36
N ARG A 42 -23.96 6.36 -10.63
CA ARG A 42 -23.06 5.49 -11.42
C ARG A 42 -21.63 5.45 -10.89
N GLN A 43 -21.17 6.49 -10.18
CA GLN A 43 -19.84 6.49 -9.59
C GLN A 43 -19.75 5.72 -8.27
N ARG A 44 -20.87 5.40 -7.62
CA ARG A 44 -20.92 4.62 -6.37
C ARG A 44 -19.91 5.14 -5.32
N GLY A 45 -19.87 6.45 -5.10
CA GLY A 45 -18.95 7.10 -4.16
C GLY A 45 -17.56 7.45 -4.73
N GLY A 46 -17.29 7.15 -6.01
CA GLY A 46 -16.09 7.62 -6.70
C GLY A 46 -16.13 9.11 -7.05
N GLU A 47 -14.99 9.78 -6.96
CA GLU A 47 -14.85 11.17 -7.43
C GLU A 47 -14.42 11.20 -8.90
N LYS A 48 -14.97 12.17 -9.66
CA LYS A 48 -14.58 12.47 -11.04
C LYS A 48 -14.01 13.87 -11.14
N ALA A 49 -13.03 14.03 -12.03
CA ALA A 49 -12.50 15.33 -12.41
C ALA A 49 -13.57 16.22 -13.08
N VAL A 50 -14.44 15.62 -13.89
CA VAL A 50 -15.50 16.33 -14.62
C VAL A 50 -16.83 15.62 -14.44
N TRP A 51 -17.85 16.37 -14.04
CA TRP A 51 -19.25 15.96 -13.95
C TRP A 51 -20.02 16.73 -15.02
N ARG A 52 -20.62 16.02 -15.98
CA ARG A 52 -21.14 16.65 -17.21
C ARG A 52 -22.28 17.61 -16.94
N SER A 53 -23.22 17.22 -16.08
CA SER A 53 -24.46 17.99 -15.81
C SER A 53 -24.37 18.85 -14.55
N LYS A 54 -23.24 18.85 -13.84
CA LYS A 54 -23.13 19.45 -12.50
C LYS A 54 -23.33 20.97 -12.51
N GLN A 55 -22.61 21.68 -13.38
CA GLN A 55 -22.67 23.16 -13.39
C GLN A 55 -24.04 23.66 -13.82
N ASP A 56 -24.65 23.00 -14.82
CA ASP A 56 -26.01 23.32 -15.28
C ASP A 56 -27.05 23.02 -14.20
N ALA A 57 -26.96 21.87 -13.52
CA ALA A 57 -27.88 21.54 -12.42
C ALA A 57 -27.78 22.56 -11.27
N LEU A 58 -26.56 22.86 -10.81
CA LEU A 58 -26.32 23.80 -9.70
C LEU A 58 -26.81 25.21 -10.03
N SER A 59 -26.42 25.75 -11.18
CA SER A 59 -26.76 27.13 -11.56
C SER A 59 -28.27 27.31 -11.77
N ARG A 60 -28.96 26.33 -12.34
CA ARG A 60 -30.41 26.39 -12.59
C ARG A 60 -31.22 26.26 -11.30
N VAL A 61 -30.85 25.34 -10.42
CA VAL A 61 -31.52 25.19 -9.12
C VAL A 61 -31.25 26.40 -8.22
N GLN A 62 -30.04 26.97 -8.26
CA GLN A 62 -29.73 28.23 -7.57
C GLN A 62 -30.62 29.37 -8.05
N ALA A 63 -30.69 29.59 -9.37
CA ALA A 63 -31.52 30.66 -9.95
C ALA A 63 -33.01 30.49 -9.58
N LEU A 64 -33.52 29.25 -9.58
CA LEU A 64 -34.89 28.97 -9.12
C LEU A 64 -35.08 29.27 -7.63
N LYS A 65 -34.12 28.93 -6.77
CA LYS A 65 -34.21 29.17 -5.33
C LYS A 65 -34.15 30.67 -4.98
N GLU A 66 -33.37 31.44 -5.73
CA GLU A 66 -33.32 32.90 -5.61
C GLU A 66 -34.62 33.55 -6.08
N GLN A 67 -35.22 33.07 -7.17
CA GLN A 67 -36.42 33.66 -7.78
C GLN A 67 -37.73 33.22 -7.08
N TYR A 68 -37.78 32.00 -6.53
CA TYR A 68 -38.96 31.40 -5.91
C TYR A 68 -38.61 30.72 -4.58
N PRO A 69 -38.18 31.48 -3.55
CA PRO A 69 -37.63 30.94 -2.31
C PRO A 69 -38.63 30.09 -1.49
N ASP A 70 -39.91 30.40 -1.56
CA ASP A 70 -40.97 29.75 -0.78
C ASP A 70 -41.69 28.61 -1.54
N ASP A 71 -41.24 28.27 -2.75
CA ASP A 71 -41.84 27.18 -3.53
C ASP A 71 -41.35 25.80 -3.05
N ALA A 72 -42.29 24.93 -2.68
CA ALA A 72 -41.97 23.61 -2.13
C ALA A 72 -41.20 22.69 -3.11
N LYS A 73 -41.48 22.76 -4.41
CA LYS A 73 -40.76 21.94 -5.41
C LYS A 73 -39.34 22.45 -5.62
N VAL A 74 -39.16 23.77 -5.59
CA VAL A 74 -37.83 24.38 -5.66
C VAL A 74 -37.00 24.02 -4.43
N GLU A 75 -37.60 24.01 -3.23
CA GLU A 75 -36.93 23.55 -2.02
C GLU A 75 -36.52 22.08 -2.10
N GLU A 76 -37.41 21.21 -2.59
CA GLU A 76 -37.09 19.79 -2.81
C GLU A 76 -35.88 19.61 -3.75
N MET A 77 -35.89 20.29 -4.90
CA MET A 77 -34.77 20.27 -5.86
C MET A 77 -33.48 20.81 -5.22
N PHE A 78 -33.56 21.84 -4.38
CA PHE A 78 -32.40 22.39 -3.68
C PHE A 78 -31.79 21.37 -2.71
N GLN A 79 -32.61 20.68 -1.91
CA GLN A 79 -32.12 19.62 -1.01
C GLN A 79 -31.53 18.43 -1.76
N ARG A 80 -32.17 17.99 -2.85
CA ARG A 80 -31.64 16.96 -3.76
C ARG A 80 -30.30 17.36 -4.36
N THR A 81 -30.19 18.60 -4.84
CA THR A 81 -28.95 19.15 -5.39
C THR A 81 -27.84 19.17 -4.35
N LYS A 82 -28.14 19.57 -3.10
CA LYS A 82 -27.18 19.54 -1.99
C LYS A 82 -26.70 18.10 -1.71
N ALA A 83 -27.62 17.14 -1.66
CA ALA A 83 -27.28 15.74 -1.47
C ALA A 83 -26.43 15.16 -2.61
N ALA A 84 -26.79 15.44 -3.87
CA ALA A 84 -26.04 15.02 -5.05
C ALA A 84 -24.64 15.68 -5.09
N LEU A 85 -24.55 16.96 -4.73
CA LEU A 85 -23.28 17.69 -4.64
C LEU A 85 -22.37 17.06 -3.60
N MET A 86 -22.88 16.76 -2.40
CA MET A 86 -22.11 16.07 -1.36
C MET A 86 -21.64 14.70 -1.84
N LYS A 87 -22.52 13.86 -2.38
CA LYS A 87 -22.17 12.54 -2.93
C LYS A 87 -21.17 12.62 -4.09
N SER A 88 -21.20 13.69 -4.89
CA SER A 88 -20.22 13.91 -5.97
C SER A 88 -18.79 14.14 -5.44
N LYS A 89 -18.63 14.42 -4.14
CA LYS A 89 -17.35 14.57 -3.46
C LYS A 89 -16.84 13.27 -2.81
N GLY A 90 -17.59 12.18 -2.96
CA GLY A 90 -17.33 10.90 -2.32
C GLY A 90 -18.39 10.59 -1.27
N ASP A 91 -18.42 9.33 -0.84
CA ASP A 91 -19.17 8.94 0.34
C ASP A 91 -18.32 9.20 1.59
N PHE A 92 -18.96 9.36 2.74
CA PHE A 92 -18.28 9.67 4.00
C PHE A 92 -18.80 8.80 5.15
N ILE A 93 -17.90 8.43 6.06
CA ILE A 93 -18.19 7.86 7.37
C ILE A 93 -17.47 8.63 8.47
N GLU A 94 -17.88 8.44 9.72
CA GLU A 94 -17.08 8.88 10.86
C GLU A 94 -16.01 7.82 11.16
N ILE A 95 -14.74 8.23 11.23
CA ILE A 95 -13.63 7.34 11.62
C ILE A 95 -13.53 7.32 13.14
N THR A 96 -13.74 6.15 13.73
CA THR A 96 -13.65 5.98 15.18
C THR A 96 -12.21 5.68 15.63
N PRO A 97 -11.89 5.92 16.92
CA PRO A 97 -10.58 5.54 17.47
C PRO A 97 -10.25 4.05 17.28
N GLU A 98 -11.24 3.16 17.42
CA GLU A 98 -11.05 1.72 17.27
C GLU A 98 -10.63 1.35 15.84
N MET A 99 -11.15 2.05 14.83
CA MET A 99 -10.80 1.80 13.42
C MET A 99 -9.33 2.07 13.10
N THR A 100 -8.69 2.94 13.89
CA THR A 100 -7.32 3.44 13.71
C THR A 100 -6.37 3.04 14.86
N ALA A 101 -6.85 2.29 15.85
CA ALA A 101 -6.07 1.88 17.01
C ALA A 101 -4.76 1.15 16.63
N TYR A 102 -4.78 0.39 15.53
CA TYR A 102 -3.59 -0.28 15.01
C TYR A 102 -2.47 0.71 14.59
N LEU A 103 -2.82 1.88 14.03
CA LEU A 103 -1.85 2.91 13.65
C LEU A 103 -1.20 3.55 14.88
N GLN A 104 -1.98 3.75 15.95
CA GLN A 104 -1.46 4.29 17.22
C GLN A 104 -0.52 3.27 17.90
N ALA A 105 -0.90 1.99 17.89
CA ALA A 105 -0.06 0.92 18.40
C ALA A 105 1.26 0.80 17.60
N GLU A 106 1.18 0.93 16.27
CA GLU A 106 2.34 0.95 15.38
C GLU A 106 3.27 2.13 15.68
N ASP A 107 2.73 3.36 15.80
CA ASP A 107 3.53 4.55 16.09
C ASP A 107 4.26 4.44 17.44
N LYS A 108 3.57 3.95 18.47
CA LYS A 108 4.17 3.70 19.78
C LYS A 108 5.31 2.68 19.68
N LEU A 109 5.05 1.53 19.05
CA LEU A 109 6.07 0.48 18.88
C LEU A 109 7.28 1.00 18.10
N ARG A 110 7.04 1.78 17.03
CA ARG A 110 8.08 2.43 16.24
C ARG A 110 8.96 3.34 17.08
N GLN A 111 8.36 4.20 17.92
CA GLN A 111 9.11 5.10 18.80
C GLN A 111 9.95 4.33 19.83
N GLU A 112 9.39 3.27 20.42
CA GLU A 112 10.09 2.41 21.38
C GLU A 112 11.30 1.71 20.74
N ILE A 113 11.13 1.13 19.55
CA ILE A 113 12.22 0.44 18.83
C ILE A 113 13.25 1.44 18.28
N ALA A 114 12.85 2.63 17.84
CA ALA A 114 13.77 3.68 17.43
C ALA A 114 14.66 4.16 18.58
N ALA A 115 14.07 4.38 19.77
CA ALA A 115 14.82 4.75 20.97
C ALA A 115 15.80 3.63 21.38
N LEU A 116 15.34 2.38 21.34
CA LEU A 116 16.18 1.22 21.64
C LEU A 116 17.32 1.07 20.62
N GLY A 117 17.01 1.19 19.33
CA GLY A 117 17.98 1.15 18.24
C GLY A 117 19.06 2.21 18.38
N LYS A 118 18.69 3.46 18.69
CA LYS A 118 19.65 4.54 18.95
C LYS A 118 20.53 4.25 20.16
N LYS A 119 19.94 3.78 21.26
CA LYS A 119 20.68 3.43 22.47
C LYS A 119 21.69 2.31 22.20
N THR A 120 21.25 1.22 21.57
CA THR A 120 22.12 0.08 21.26
C THR A 120 23.21 0.45 20.26
N TRP A 121 22.92 1.32 19.30
CA TRP A 121 23.93 1.89 18.41
C TRP A 121 25.00 2.65 19.19
N ASP A 122 24.61 3.56 20.08
CA ASP A 122 25.54 4.33 20.91
C ASP A 122 26.37 3.44 21.84
N ASP A 123 25.74 2.42 22.45
CA ASP A 123 26.41 1.44 23.30
C ASP A 123 27.46 0.65 22.49
N LYS A 124 27.13 0.25 21.24
CA LYS A 124 28.09 -0.40 20.34
C LYS A 124 29.23 0.52 19.94
N LEU A 125 28.97 1.79 19.64
CA LEU A 125 30.04 2.75 19.38
C LEU A 125 30.94 2.96 20.60
N ALA A 126 30.37 2.95 21.81
CA ALA A 126 31.13 3.03 23.05
C ALA A 126 32.00 1.78 23.30
N GLU A 127 31.49 0.58 23.00
CA GLU A 127 32.23 -0.69 23.09
C GLU A 127 33.51 -0.69 22.22
N TYR A 128 33.44 -0.09 21.03
CA TYR A 128 34.58 0.00 20.11
C TYR A 128 35.37 1.30 20.20
N ARG A 129 35.08 2.18 21.17
CA ARG A 129 35.65 3.55 21.23
C ARG A 129 37.17 3.60 21.06
N ASP A 130 37.91 2.75 21.77
CA ASP A 130 39.39 2.74 21.74
C ASP A 130 39.96 2.15 20.43
N LYS A 131 39.12 1.47 19.64
CA LYS A 131 39.45 0.85 18.36
C LYS A 131 38.89 1.62 17.16
N LEU A 132 37.99 2.58 17.39
CA LEU A 132 37.41 3.41 16.35
C LEU A 132 38.45 4.40 15.81
N LEU A 133 38.50 4.55 14.49
CA LEU A 133 39.17 5.69 13.88
C LEU A 133 38.33 6.94 14.14
N GLU A 134 38.85 7.87 14.95
CA GLU A 134 38.16 9.13 15.27
C GLU A 134 37.82 9.96 14.02
N LYS A 135 38.66 9.87 12.98
CA LYS A 135 38.47 10.53 11.69
C LYS A 135 38.58 9.50 10.57
N PRO A 136 37.45 9.03 10.02
CA PRO A 136 37.45 8.10 8.90
C PRO A 136 38.05 8.70 7.62
N PHE A 137 37.86 10.01 7.42
CA PHE A 137 38.37 10.75 6.26
C PHE A 137 39.30 11.92 6.66
N PRO A 138 40.36 12.20 5.89
CA PRO A 138 40.89 11.37 4.79
C PRO A 138 41.29 9.98 5.30
N THR A 139 41.14 8.96 4.45
CA THR A 139 41.47 7.59 4.84
C THR A 139 42.96 7.47 5.17
N PRO A 140 43.38 6.53 6.04
CA PRO A 140 44.78 6.23 6.24
C PRO A 140 45.49 6.00 4.88
N ASP A 141 46.66 6.63 4.68
CA ASP A 141 47.43 6.50 3.44
C ASP A 141 48.01 5.09 3.35
N TYR A 142 47.54 4.31 2.38
CA TYR A 142 47.97 2.93 2.17
C TYR A 142 49.46 2.78 1.84
N LYS A 143 50.13 3.87 1.45
CA LYS A 143 51.59 3.86 1.23
C LYS A 143 52.39 3.97 2.52
N GLN A 144 51.75 4.42 3.60
CA GLN A 144 52.39 4.71 4.89
C GLN A 144 51.90 3.79 6.00
N VAL A 145 50.65 3.34 5.91
CA VAL A 145 49.99 2.50 6.93
C VAL A 145 49.73 1.12 6.35
N GLY A 146 50.25 0.09 7.01
CA GLY A 146 50.02 -1.31 6.64
C GLY A 146 48.67 -1.84 7.12
N LEU A 147 48.17 -2.91 6.49
CA LEU A 147 46.93 -3.58 6.90
C LEU A 147 47.01 -4.10 8.35
N GLU A 148 48.18 -4.57 8.78
CA GLU A 148 48.41 -5.10 10.13
C GLU A 148 48.09 -4.06 11.22
N GLU A 149 48.36 -2.78 10.96
CA GLU A 149 48.08 -1.67 11.90
C GLU A 149 46.57 -1.35 11.99
N LEU A 150 45.80 -1.72 10.98
CA LEU A 150 44.37 -1.41 10.87
C LEU A 150 43.44 -2.61 11.07
N THR A 151 43.96 -3.85 11.12
CA THR A 151 43.14 -5.07 11.17
C THR A 151 42.23 -5.15 12.41
N ASP A 152 42.61 -4.48 13.51
CA ASP A 152 41.82 -4.36 14.74
C ASP A 152 41.09 -3.01 14.89
N LYS A 153 41.11 -2.18 13.83
CA LYS A 153 40.47 -0.86 13.81
C LYS A 153 39.10 -0.90 13.17
N TYR A 154 38.24 -0.02 13.66
CA TYR A 154 36.86 0.10 13.24
C TYR A 154 36.59 1.50 12.70
N VAL A 155 35.61 1.61 11.82
CA VAL A 155 35.14 2.87 11.26
C VAL A 155 33.63 2.96 11.36
N VAL A 156 33.15 4.19 11.55
CA VAL A 156 31.75 4.53 11.33
C VAL A 156 31.68 5.27 10.00
N LEU A 157 30.89 4.74 9.08
CA LEU A 157 30.66 5.32 7.78
C LEU A 157 29.19 5.68 7.67
N ASP A 158 28.92 6.98 7.67
CA ASP A 158 27.58 7.51 7.46
C ASP A 158 27.30 7.73 5.98
N ASP A 159 26.02 7.84 5.65
CA ASP A 159 25.52 8.11 4.30
C ASP A 159 25.96 7.09 3.24
N ILE A 160 26.00 5.81 3.62
CA ILE A 160 26.24 4.71 2.68
C ILE A 160 25.01 4.53 1.80
N GLN A 161 25.16 4.81 0.51
CA GLN A 161 24.07 4.82 -0.48
C GLN A 161 23.93 3.46 -1.17
N TYR A 162 22.97 2.64 -0.76
CA TYR A 162 22.68 1.32 -1.35
C TYR A 162 21.24 1.25 -1.86
N PRO A 163 20.98 0.70 -3.06
CA PRO A 163 21.94 0.10 -4.02
C PRO A 163 22.63 1.13 -4.93
N GLN A 164 22.41 2.44 -4.76
CA GLN A 164 22.87 3.45 -5.73
C GLN A 164 24.40 3.47 -5.98
N LYS A 165 25.22 3.22 -4.95
CA LYS A 165 26.68 3.15 -5.05
C LYS A 165 27.23 1.72 -4.95
N GLN A 166 26.36 0.73 -5.14
CA GLN A 166 26.77 -0.67 -5.30
C GLN A 166 27.60 -0.82 -6.57
N PHE A 167 28.66 -1.60 -6.50
CA PHE A 167 29.42 -1.97 -7.67
C PHE A 167 29.98 -3.38 -7.53
N TYR A 168 30.00 -4.10 -8.65
CA TYR A 168 30.68 -5.38 -8.76
C TYR A 168 32.15 -5.11 -9.09
N GLY A 169 33.03 -5.46 -8.15
CA GLY A 169 34.48 -5.38 -8.28
C GLY A 169 35.10 -6.67 -8.81
N ILE A 170 36.42 -6.70 -8.92
CA ILE A 170 37.16 -7.92 -9.27
C ILE A 170 37.19 -8.88 -8.07
N THR A 171 37.30 -8.34 -6.85
CA THR A 171 37.51 -9.14 -5.63
C THR A 171 36.25 -9.37 -4.81
N GLY A 172 35.11 -8.79 -5.19
CA GLY A 172 33.86 -8.93 -4.46
C GLY A 172 32.82 -7.90 -4.87
N GLU A 173 31.76 -7.81 -4.07
CA GLU A 173 30.67 -6.87 -4.24
C GLU A 173 30.69 -5.84 -3.12
N TYR A 174 30.68 -4.55 -3.48
CA TYR A 174 30.93 -3.49 -2.52
C TYR A 174 29.96 -2.32 -2.69
N VAL A 175 29.84 -1.51 -1.64
CA VAL A 175 29.38 -0.12 -1.72
C VAL A 175 30.56 0.81 -1.50
N ALA A 176 30.83 1.70 -2.44
CA ALA A 176 31.91 2.67 -2.32
C ALA A 176 31.48 3.90 -1.49
N THR A 177 32.33 4.31 -0.55
CA THR A 177 32.23 5.62 0.11
C THR A 177 33.57 6.36 0.10
N GLY A 178 33.52 7.68 0.02
CA GLY A 178 34.69 8.54 -0.20
C GLY A 178 34.82 9.02 -1.65
N LYS A 179 36.01 9.55 -1.97
CA LYS A 179 36.34 10.18 -3.27
C LYS A 179 37.86 10.18 -3.47
N PRO A 180 38.37 10.38 -4.70
CA PRO A 180 39.80 10.21 -4.98
C PRO A 180 40.72 11.12 -4.15
N SER A 181 40.25 12.31 -3.76
CA SER A 181 41.03 13.26 -2.97
C SER A 181 41.09 12.96 -1.47
N THR A 182 40.20 12.12 -0.94
CA THR A 182 40.15 11.76 0.48
C THR A 182 40.33 10.27 0.72
N GLY A 183 40.50 9.48 -0.35
CA GLY A 183 40.53 8.03 -0.32
C GLY A 183 39.14 7.40 -0.27
N TYR A 184 39.13 6.06 -0.31
CA TYR A 184 37.92 5.24 -0.36
C TYR A 184 37.89 4.21 0.76
N TYR A 185 36.69 3.94 1.27
CA TYR A 185 36.35 2.66 1.88
C TYR A 185 35.43 1.88 0.95
N PHE A 186 35.63 0.58 0.86
CA PHE A 186 34.77 -0.36 0.16
C PHE A 186 34.06 -1.23 1.20
N VAL A 187 32.78 -0.93 1.43
CA VAL A 187 31.96 -1.70 2.38
C VAL A 187 31.62 -3.02 1.70
N ASN A 188 32.06 -4.14 2.28
CA ASN A 188 31.74 -5.46 1.72
C ASN A 188 30.27 -5.79 1.95
N ILE A 189 29.57 -6.14 0.87
CA ILE A 189 28.15 -6.50 0.87
C ILE A 189 27.85 -7.89 0.31
N ASP A 190 28.90 -8.63 -0.09
CA ASP A 190 28.79 -9.97 -0.68
C ASP A 190 28.37 -11.08 0.31
N GLY A 191 28.37 -10.78 1.61
CA GLY A 191 28.29 -11.78 2.66
C GLY A 191 27.26 -11.47 3.74
N ARG A 192 27.19 -12.41 4.69
CA ARG A 192 26.25 -12.41 5.83
C ARG A 192 26.23 -11.14 6.66
N ASP A 193 27.38 -10.48 6.76
CA ASP A 193 27.56 -9.30 7.58
C ASP A 193 26.79 -8.09 7.05
N TRP A 194 26.45 -8.08 5.75
CA TRP A 194 25.53 -7.11 5.16
C TRP A 194 24.14 -7.70 4.95
N LEU A 195 24.05 -8.88 4.32
CA LEU A 195 22.79 -9.49 3.90
C LEU A 195 21.87 -9.81 5.09
N GLY A 196 22.43 -10.33 6.20
CA GLY A 196 21.68 -10.61 7.42
C GLY A 196 20.99 -9.36 8.00
N PRO A 197 21.75 -8.32 8.38
CA PRO A 197 21.18 -7.05 8.86
C PRO A 197 20.21 -6.39 7.86
N TYR A 198 20.52 -6.43 6.56
CA TYR A 198 19.67 -5.86 5.52
C TYR A 198 18.29 -6.55 5.46
N GLU A 199 18.27 -7.88 5.49
CA GLU A 199 17.01 -8.65 5.58
C GLU A 199 16.29 -8.43 6.91
N ALA A 200 17.02 -8.27 8.02
CA ALA A 200 16.44 -7.86 9.30
C ALA A 200 15.74 -6.50 9.22
N VAL A 201 16.31 -5.51 8.55
CA VAL A 201 15.65 -4.21 8.35
C VAL A 201 14.41 -4.33 7.46
N LYS A 202 14.41 -5.20 6.44
CA LYS A 202 13.17 -5.50 5.69
C LYS A 202 12.08 -6.08 6.59
N ARG A 203 12.42 -6.98 7.51
CA ARG A 203 11.46 -7.51 8.50
C ARG A 203 10.99 -6.44 9.47
N PHE A 204 11.89 -5.57 9.95
CA PHE A 204 11.53 -4.41 10.76
C PHE A 204 10.52 -3.51 10.06
N ARG A 205 10.69 -3.19 8.77
CA ARG A 205 9.71 -2.40 8.00
C ARG A 205 8.32 -3.05 8.00
N ARG A 206 8.28 -4.35 7.72
CA ARG A 206 7.02 -5.13 7.66
C ARG A 206 6.34 -5.27 9.01
N GLN A 207 7.11 -5.34 10.10
CA GLN A 207 6.58 -5.58 11.43
C GLN A 207 6.33 -4.26 12.18
N VAL A 208 7.25 -3.32 12.15
CA VAL A 208 7.23 -2.14 13.03
C VAL A 208 6.93 -0.86 12.26
N ASP A 209 7.63 -0.57 11.17
CA ASP A 209 7.54 0.74 10.51
C ASP A 209 7.24 0.62 9.02
N THR A 210 5.95 0.52 8.69
CA THR A 210 5.50 0.39 7.29
C THR A 210 5.74 1.70 6.50
N GLY A 211 5.76 2.84 7.19
CA GLY A 211 6.02 4.14 6.59
C GLY A 211 7.48 4.36 6.17
N LEU A 212 8.39 3.50 6.63
CA LEU A 212 9.78 3.51 6.16
C LEU A 212 9.84 2.95 4.73
N ASP A 213 10.12 3.85 3.78
CA ASP A 213 10.42 3.48 2.40
C ASP A 213 11.66 2.56 2.30
N GLU A 214 11.96 2.10 1.09
CA GLU A 214 13.21 1.36 0.87
C GLU A 214 14.40 2.20 1.33
N VAL A 215 15.17 1.65 2.28
CA VAL A 215 16.28 2.35 2.92
C VAL A 215 17.41 2.52 1.93
N LYS A 216 17.63 3.78 1.53
CA LYS A 216 18.67 4.15 0.56
C LYS A 216 19.98 4.60 1.20
N SER A 217 19.93 5.08 2.45
CA SER A 217 21.08 5.60 3.18
C SER A 217 21.24 4.90 4.52
N TRP A 218 22.47 4.48 4.82
CA TRP A 218 22.82 3.66 5.97
C TRP A 218 23.99 4.26 6.74
N SER A 219 23.96 4.15 8.07
CA SER A 219 25.15 4.29 8.92
C SER A 219 25.71 2.90 9.19
N VAL A 220 27.00 2.71 8.94
CA VAL A 220 27.65 1.40 9.01
C VAL A 220 28.79 1.45 10.00
N LEU A 221 28.73 0.62 11.02
CA LEU A 221 29.87 0.30 11.87
C LEU A 221 30.57 -0.89 11.24
N ALA A 222 31.84 -0.74 10.86
CA ALA A 222 32.57 -1.79 10.16
C ALA A 222 34.00 -1.93 10.68
N ARG A 223 34.53 -3.16 10.60
CA ARG A 223 35.94 -3.47 10.89
C ARG A 223 36.75 -3.36 9.60
N ILE A 224 37.92 -2.72 9.65
CA ILE A 224 38.84 -2.72 8.51
C ILE A 224 39.44 -4.12 8.40
N SER A 225 39.22 -4.77 7.26
CA SER A 225 39.56 -6.19 7.07
C SER A 225 40.55 -6.44 5.96
N ASN A 226 40.65 -5.55 4.98
CA ASN A 226 41.61 -5.70 3.88
C ASN A 226 41.89 -4.35 3.20
N ILE A 227 42.77 -4.37 2.20
CA ILE A 227 42.93 -3.32 1.22
C ILE A 227 42.90 -3.93 -0.18
N THR A 228 42.21 -3.28 -1.11
CA THR A 228 42.15 -3.72 -2.51
C THR A 228 42.21 -2.53 -3.46
N SER A 229 42.43 -2.81 -4.74
CA SER A 229 42.36 -1.83 -5.82
C SER A 229 41.16 -2.17 -6.68
N GLU A 230 40.17 -1.29 -6.71
CA GLU A 230 38.90 -1.51 -7.39
C GLU A 230 38.48 -0.30 -8.23
N ASN A 231 37.57 -0.53 -9.18
CA ASN A 231 36.92 0.54 -9.93
C ASN A 231 35.51 0.80 -9.35
N PRO A 232 35.33 1.84 -8.51
CA PRO A 232 34.08 2.14 -7.80
C PRO A 232 33.02 2.81 -8.71
N ASP A 233 33.00 2.45 -9.99
CA ASP A 233 31.99 2.86 -10.96
C ASP A 233 30.78 1.91 -10.84
N PRO A 234 29.59 2.40 -10.45
CA PRO A 234 28.38 1.57 -10.33
C PRO A 234 27.82 1.12 -11.69
N SER A 235 28.34 1.63 -12.81
CA SER A 235 27.84 1.32 -14.15
C SER A 235 28.23 -0.09 -14.62
N GLU A 236 27.36 -0.74 -15.41
CA GLU A 236 27.64 -2.04 -16.03
C GLU A 236 28.89 -2.00 -16.94
N LYS A 237 29.04 -0.91 -17.70
CA LYS A 237 30.26 -0.64 -18.47
C LYS A 237 31.18 0.23 -17.62
N LYS A 238 32.15 -0.41 -16.98
CA LYS A 238 33.18 0.26 -16.17
C LYS A 238 34.04 1.18 -17.04
N VAL A 239 34.00 2.49 -16.80
CA VAL A 239 34.82 3.49 -17.53
C VAL A 239 35.86 4.15 -16.61
N GLY A 240 35.72 4.01 -15.29
CA GLY A 240 36.60 4.59 -14.29
C GLY A 240 38.01 3.96 -14.19
N THR A 241 38.88 4.62 -13.43
CA THR A 241 40.20 4.11 -13.05
C THR A 241 40.14 3.30 -11.77
N PHE A 242 41.12 2.40 -11.57
CA PHE A 242 41.29 1.69 -10.32
C PHE A 242 41.79 2.63 -9.21
N HIS A 243 41.21 2.48 -8.02
CA HIS A 243 41.57 3.19 -6.81
C HIS A 243 41.82 2.20 -5.68
N PHE A 244 42.90 2.42 -4.92
CA PHE A 244 43.09 1.72 -3.66
C PHE A 244 42.05 2.21 -2.63
N GLY A 245 41.43 1.26 -1.94
CA GLY A 245 40.48 1.53 -0.88
C GLY A 245 40.56 0.46 0.20
N TRP A 246 40.33 0.89 1.45
CA TRP A 246 40.26 -0.03 2.59
C TRP A 246 38.94 -0.79 2.53
N VAL A 247 39.01 -2.11 2.50
CA VAL A 247 37.83 -2.98 2.60
C VAL A 247 37.40 -3.04 4.04
N VAL A 248 36.10 -2.85 4.27
CA VAL A 248 35.52 -2.92 5.61
C VAL A 248 34.41 -3.95 5.64
N THR A 249 34.44 -4.81 6.66
CA THR A 249 33.42 -5.81 6.92
C THR A 249 32.41 -5.23 7.91
N PRO A 250 31.11 -5.14 7.56
CA PRO A 250 30.10 -4.61 8.46
C PRO A 250 30.02 -5.40 9.78
N VAL A 251 29.68 -4.70 10.85
CA VAL A 251 29.37 -5.29 12.16
C VAL A 251 27.94 -4.98 12.56
N ALA A 252 27.49 -3.76 12.26
CA ALA A 252 26.11 -3.37 12.43
C ALA A 252 25.71 -2.35 11.36
N LEU A 253 24.46 -2.44 10.93
CA LEU A 253 23.79 -1.43 10.12
C LEU A 253 22.84 -0.63 10.99
N TYR A 254 22.81 0.68 10.80
CA TYR A 254 21.91 1.57 11.50
C TYR A 254 21.16 2.45 10.51
N VAL A 255 19.85 2.51 10.68
CA VAL A 255 18.96 3.42 9.97
C VAL A 255 18.60 4.54 10.94
N PRO A 256 19.17 5.75 10.78
CA PRO A 256 19.01 6.82 11.74
C PRO A 256 17.56 7.14 12.07
N GLY A 257 17.20 7.08 13.36
CA GLY A 257 15.84 7.35 13.83
C GLY A 257 14.86 6.18 13.70
N HIS A 258 15.31 5.02 13.22
CA HIS A 258 14.44 3.86 13.01
C HIS A 258 14.91 2.60 13.75
N VAL A 259 16.05 2.02 13.36
CA VAL A 259 16.49 0.74 13.94
C VAL A 259 17.97 0.46 13.68
N MET A 260 18.58 -0.33 14.56
CA MET A 260 19.88 -0.97 14.33
C MET A 260 19.67 -2.46 14.05
N ALA A 261 20.44 -3.02 13.11
CA ALA A 261 20.44 -4.43 12.77
C ALA A 261 21.88 -4.99 12.69
N TYR A 262 22.01 -6.30 12.93
CA TYR A 262 23.29 -6.99 13.01
C TYR A 262 23.15 -8.45 12.54
N ALA A 263 24.27 -9.04 12.12
CA ALA A 263 24.29 -10.43 11.65
C ALA A 263 24.23 -11.39 12.84
N THR A 264 23.53 -12.52 12.68
CA THR A 264 23.48 -13.61 13.67
C THR A 264 24.29 -14.82 13.16
N PRO A 265 24.75 -15.71 14.05
CA PRO A 265 25.60 -16.84 13.64
C PRO A 265 24.88 -17.94 12.85
N ASP A 266 23.56 -17.90 12.74
CA ASP A 266 22.71 -19.05 12.35
C ASP A 266 22.57 -19.28 10.82
N GLY A 267 23.28 -18.52 9.98
CA GLY A 267 23.28 -18.67 8.52
C GLY A 267 23.62 -17.39 7.74
N ASP A 268 23.77 -17.50 6.42
CA ASP A 268 24.28 -16.41 5.58
C ASP A 268 23.29 -15.24 5.36
N HIS A 269 21.98 -15.50 5.56
CA HIS A 269 20.94 -14.48 5.51
C HIS A 269 20.28 -14.26 6.88
N THR A 270 20.89 -14.77 7.95
CA THR A 270 20.37 -14.60 9.30
C THR A 270 20.98 -13.35 9.91
N GLY A 271 20.13 -12.36 10.16
CA GLY A 271 20.44 -11.22 11.01
C GLY A 271 19.25 -10.94 11.90
N ALA A 272 19.44 -10.06 12.87
CA ALA A 272 18.39 -9.60 13.76
C ALA A 272 18.40 -8.07 13.80
N PHE A 273 17.21 -7.48 13.97
CA PHE A 273 17.13 -6.09 14.36
C PHE A 273 16.95 -5.97 15.88
N VAL A 274 17.35 -4.85 16.44
CA VAL A 274 17.27 -4.61 17.87
C VAL A 274 15.82 -4.66 18.36
N GLY A 275 15.54 -5.58 19.30
CA GLY A 275 14.21 -5.78 19.86
C GLY A 275 13.29 -6.71 19.04
N GLU A 276 13.79 -7.42 18.03
CA GLU A 276 12.97 -8.29 17.15
C GLU A 276 12.14 -9.34 17.92
N ASP A 277 12.73 -10.04 18.89
CA ASP A 277 12.00 -11.03 19.71
C ASP A 277 10.90 -10.38 20.56
N GLU A 278 11.16 -9.19 21.09
CA GLU A 278 10.21 -8.44 21.90
C GLU A 278 9.06 -7.92 21.04
N VAL A 279 9.34 -7.44 19.82
CA VAL A 279 8.33 -7.08 18.82
C VAL A 279 7.42 -8.27 18.52
N ALA A 280 8.00 -9.45 18.27
CA ALA A 280 7.23 -10.67 18.02
C ALA A 280 6.34 -11.02 19.22
N ARG A 281 6.86 -10.92 20.45
CA ARG A 281 6.10 -11.17 21.68
C ARG A 281 4.95 -10.19 21.87
N ILE A 282 5.21 -8.89 21.71
CA ILE A 282 4.19 -7.83 21.84
C ILE A 282 3.06 -8.07 20.84
N LYS A 283 3.40 -8.28 19.56
CA LYS A 283 2.41 -8.50 18.50
C LYS A 283 1.57 -9.73 18.71
N ASN A 284 2.18 -10.86 19.06
CA ASN A 284 1.46 -12.10 19.34
C ASN A 284 0.43 -11.95 20.46
N SER A 285 0.68 -11.06 21.44
CA SER A 285 -0.27 -10.78 22.53
C SER A 285 -1.36 -9.76 22.17
N GLN A 286 -1.22 -9.03 21.07
CA GLN A 286 -2.10 -7.92 20.67
C GLN A 286 -3.09 -8.30 19.57
N TYR A 287 -2.96 -9.47 18.94
CA TYR A 287 -3.87 -9.89 17.89
C TYR A 287 -5.30 -10.02 18.41
N SER A 288 -6.23 -9.31 17.77
CA SER A 288 -7.66 -9.42 18.12
C SER A 288 -8.27 -10.71 17.60
N VAL A 289 -7.70 -11.26 16.53
CA VAL A 289 -8.06 -12.56 15.95
C VAL A 289 -6.78 -13.35 15.69
N SER A 290 -6.75 -14.62 16.10
CA SER A 290 -5.59 -15.50 15.94
C SER A 290 -5.80 -16.61 14.91
N SER A 291 -7.05 -16.93 14.56
CA SER A 291 -7.39 -17.99 13.62
C SER A 291 -8.71 -17.72 12.92
N VAL A 292 -8.87 -18.27 11.72
CA VAL A 292 -10.15 -18.22 10.99
C VAL A 292 -11.02 -19.42 11.41
N PRO A 293 -12.27 -19.18 11.86
CA PRO A 293 -13.21 -20.27 12.15
C PRO A 293 -13.57 -21.10 10.91
N ASP A 294 -13.76 -22.42 11.07
CA ASP A 294 -14.14 -23.32 9.97
C ASP A 294 -15.49 -22.98 9.33
N ASN A 295 -16.40 -22.42 10.12
CA ASN A 295 -17.73 -22.01 9.71
C ASN A 295 -17.84 -20.50 9.42
N ALA A 296 -16.72 -19.79 9.28
CA ALA A 296 -16.73 -18.35 9.00
C ALA A 296 -17.53 -18.05 7.72
N THR A 297 -18.41 -17.04 7.78
CA THR A 297 -19.10 -16.55 6.57
C THR A 297 -18.10 -15.83 5.64
N PRO A 298 -18.43 -15.63 4.35
CA PRO A 298 -17.59 -14.86 3.44
C PRO A 298 -17.22 -13.46 3.98
N GLU A 299 -18.18 -12.79 4.63
CA GLU A 299 -17.98 -11.47 5.22
C GLU A 299 -17.09 -11.51 6.45
N GLN A 300 -17.28 -12.51 7.32
CA GLN A 300 -16.42 -12.73 8.47
C GLN A 300 -14.98 -13.01 8.03
N LEU A 301 -14.78 -13.85 7.01
CA LEU A 301 -13.45 -14.10 6.45
C LEU A 301 -12.80 -12.82 5.92
N MET A 302 -13.55 -12.00 5.17
CA MET A 302 -13.03 -10.74 4.64
C MET A 302 -12.65 -9.75 5.74
N ASN A 303 -13.46 -9.66 6.81
CA ASN A 303 -13.12 -8.86 7.98
C ASN A 303 -11.86 -9.38 8.68
N ILE A 304 -11.73 -10.69 8.88
CA ILE A 304 -10.53 -11.29 9.47
C ILE A 304 -9.29 -11.01 8.60
N PHE A 305 -9.44 -11.06 7.27
CA PHE A 305 -8.35 -10.75 6.35
C PHE A 305 -7.89 -9.29 6.44
N VAL A 306 -8.84 -8.35 6.47
CA VAL A 306 -8.54 -6.92 6.71
C VAL A 306 -7.87 -6.72 8.07
N THR A 307 -8.37 -7.37 9.12
CA THR A 307 -7.76 -7.32 10.46
C THR A 307 -6.34 -7.86 10.47
N ALA A 308 -6.09 -9.00 9.80
CA ALA A 308 -4.76 -9.59 9.70
C ALA A 308 -3.75 -8.62 9.06
N ILE A 309 -4.17 -7.86 8.04
CA ILE A 309 -3.36 -6.81 7.43
C ILE A 309 -3.11 -5.68 8.43
N LYS A 310 -4.16 -5.10 9.02
CA LYS A 310 -4.03 -3.98 9.97
C LYS A 310 -3.14 -4.31 11.16
N GLU A 311 -3.24 -5.52 11.69
CA GLU A 311 -2.47 -5.97 12.85
C GLU A 311 -1.10 -6.57 12.47
N LYS A 312 -0.75 -6.59 11.19
CA LYS A 312 0.50 -7.15 10.66
C LYS A 312 0.68 -8.63 11.06
N ASN A 313 -0.41 -9.41 11.07
CA ASN A 313 -0.43 -10.85 11.32
C ASN A 313 -0.32 -11.63 9.99
N TYR A 314 0.92 -11.82 9.51
CA TYR A 314 1.17 -12.49 8.23
C TYR A 314 0.69 -13.95 8.21
N ALA A 315 0.79 -14.67 9.33
CA ALA A 315 0.33 -16.05 9.43
C ALA A 315 -1.19 -16.14 9.25
N LEU A 316 -1.95 -15.26 9.89
CA LEU A 316 -3.41 -15.21 9.71
C LEU A 316 -3.80 -14.74 8.31
N TYR A 317 -3.07 -13.78 7.74
CA TYR A 317 -3.25 -13.32 6.36
C TYR A 317 -3.11 -14.48 5.36
N GLN A 318 -2.03 -15.26 5.48
CA GLN A 318 -1.82 -16.46 4.67
C GLN A 318 -2.91 -17.51 4.92
N ALA A 319 -3.32 -17.71 6.17
CA ALA A 319 -4.38 -18.65 6.52
C ALA A 319 -5.75 -18.29 5.92
N CYS A 320 -6.00 -17.01 5.60
CA CYS A 320 -7.24 -16.59 4.93
C CYS A 320 -7.26 -16.93 3.44
N ILE A 321 -6.10 -17.14 2.81
CA ILE A 321 -5.94 -17.27 1.36
C ILE A 321 -5.97 -18.73 0.95
N TYR A 322 -6.50 -19.00 -0.24
CA TYR A 322 -6.60 -20.35 -0.80
C TYR A 322 -5.20 -21.01 -0.88
N PRO A 323 -4.95 -22.16 -0.21
CA PRO A 323 -3.60 -22.69 0.00
C PRO A 323 -2.78 -22.95 -1.26
N GLU A 324 -3.43 -23.39 -2.34
CA GLU A 324 -2.74 -23.68 -3.61
C GLU A 324 -2.13 -22.42 -4.26
N ARG A 325 -2.47 -21.21 -3.79
CA ARG A 325 -1.91 -19.95 -4.31
C ARG A 325 -0.45 -19.71 -3.89
N TYR A 326 0.01 -20.35 -2.82
CA TYR A 326 1.33 -20.10 -2.23
C TYR A 326 2.09 -21.40 -1.92
N LYS A 327 1.75 -22.48 -2.61
CA LYS A 327 2.39 -23.79 -2.41
C LYS A 327 3.81 -23.85 -2.96
N GLU A 328 4.07 -23.08 -4.01
CA GLU A 328 5.38 -22.95 -4.65
C GLU A 328 6.08 -21.66 -4.21
N ASP A 329 7.42 -21.62 -4.34
CA ASP A 329 8.24 -20.48 -3.92
C ASP A 329 7.82 -19.17 -4.60
N ILE A 330 7.51 -19.22 -5.90
CA ILE A 330 7.01 -18.05 -6.66
C ILE A 330 5.71 -17.53 -6.05
N GLY A 331 4.82 -18.43 -5.62
CA GLY A 331 3.56 -18.06 -4.97
C GLY A 331 3.78 -17.44 -3.59
N GLN A 332 4.80 -17.87 -2.84
CA GLN A 332 5.20 -17.25 -1.57
C GLN A 332 5.73 -15.82 -1.79
N ASP A 333 6.52 -15.60 -2.84
CA ASP A 333 7.05 -14.28 -3.16
C ASP A 333 5.95 -13.31 -3.63
N GLU A 334 5.04 -13.76 -4.49
CA GLU A 334 3.85 -12.98 -4.88
C GLU A 334 2.98 -12.62 -3.67
N LEU A 335 2.81 -13.56 -2.74
CA LEU A 335 2.05 -13.34 -1.50
C LEU A 335 2.70 -12.25 -0.64
N ARG A 336 4.03 -12.27 -0.48
CA ARG A 336 4.78 -11.24 0.26
C ARG A 336 4.72 -9.89 -0.44
N TYR A 337 4.79 -9.86 -1.77
CA TYR A 337 4.63 -8.62 -2.54
C TYR A 337 3.27 -7.97 -2.29
N HIS A 338 2.19 -8.74 -2.37
CA HIS A 338 0.84 -8.21 -2.12
C HIS A 338 0.61 -7.84 -0.65
N TRP A 339 1.22 -8.56 0.28
CA TRP A 339 1.25 -8.18 1.69
C TRP A 339 1.86 -6.78 1.86
N ASP A 340 3.07 -6.54 1.33
CA ASP A 340 3.77 -5.26 1.44
C ASP A 340 2.94 -4.12 0.80
N LEU A 341 2.29 -4.37 -0.35
CA LEU A 341 1.38 -3.40 -0.97
C LEU A 341 0.18 -3.05 -0.09
N HIS A 342 -0.44 -4.05 0.54
CA HIS A 342 -1.58 -3.83 1.42
C HIS A 342 -1.18 -3.05 2.67
N GLN A 343 -0.01 -3.35 3.24
CA GLN A 343 0.57 -2.57 4.34
C GLN A 343 0.70 -1.09 3.96
N GLY A 344 1.34 -0.80 2.82
CA GLY A 344 1.51 0.58 2.33
C GLY A 344 0.18 1.30 2.11
N ARG A 345 -0.83 0.61 1.57
CA ARG A 345 -2.17 1.17 1.36
C ARG A 345 -2.90 1.49 2.66
N PHE A 346 -2.81 0.62 3.67
CA PHE A 346 -3.42 0.86 4.99
C PHE A 346 -2.74 1.95 5.82
N HIS A 347 -1.50 2.31 5.45
CA HIS A 347 -0.75 3.39 6.06
C HIS A 347 -0.95 4.74 5.32
N GLY A 348 -1.05 4.73 3.99
CA GLY A 348 -1.05 5.95 3.17
C GLY A 348 -2.37 6.29 2.45
N GLU A 349 -3.18 5.30 2.06
CA GLU A 349 -4.34 5.52 1.20
C GLU A 349 -5.67 5.44 1.96
N TYR A 350 -5.85 4.42 2.79
CA TYR A 350 -7.08 4.19 3.57
C TYR A 350 -6.79 3.60 4.94
N VAL A 351 -7.67 3.82 5.91
CA VAL A 351 -7.51 3.35 7.30
C VAL A 351 -8.57 2.33 7.71
N HIS A 352 -9.65 2.22 6.95
CA HIS A 352 -10.76 1.32 7.27
C HIS A 352 -11.41 0.78 6.00
N VAL A 353 -12.02 -0.40 6.11
CA VAL A 353 -12.74 -1.08 5.03
C VAL A 353 -14.05 -1.59 5.57
N THR A 354 -15.14 -1.33 4.86
CA THR A 354 -16.48 -1.87 5.16
C THR A 354 -16.95 -2.80 4.06
N ILE A 355 -17.88 -3.70 4.39
CA ILE A 355 -18.56 -4.57 3.43
C ILE A 355 -19.92 -3.94 3.11
N GLU A 356 -20.21 -3.71 1.83
CA GLU A 356 -21.42 -2.99 1.40
C GLU A 356 -22.68 -3.86 1.40
N GLN A 357 -22.53 -5.14 1.03
CA GLN A 357 -23.64 -6.06 0.82
C GLN A 357 -23.28 -7.47 1.27
N PRO A 358 -24.27 -8.27 1.72
CA PRO A 358 -24.09 -9.71 1.90
C PRO A 358 -23.56 -10.36 0.63
N ALA A 359 -22.67 -11.33 0.81
CA ALA A 359 -21.99 -12.01 -0.26
C ALA A 359 -23.00 -12.76 -1.14
N LYS A 360 -22.84 -12.62 -2.46
CA LYS A 360 -23.60 -13.41 -3.43
C LYS A 360 -22.85 -14.72 -3.65
N ILE A 361 -23.48 -15.83 -3.29
CA ILE A 361 -22.91 -17.18 -3.44
C ILE A 361 -23.51 -17.84 -4.67
N SER A 362 -22.65 -18.42 -5.52
CA SER A 362 -23.06 -19.24 -6.65
C SER A 362 -22.18 -20.48 -6.78
N VAL A 363 -22.75 -21.58 -7.28
CA VAL A 363 -21.99 -22.77 -7.64
C VAL A 363 -21.34 -22.54 -8.99
N VAL A 364 -20.01 -22.67 -9.06
CA VAL A 364 -19.22 -22.47 -10.29
C VAL A 364 -18.74 -23.78 -10.91
N LYS A 365 -18.78 -24.87 -10.14
CA LYS A 365 -18.49 -26.23 -10.58
C LYS A 365 -19.24 -27.24 -9.71
N GLY A 366 -19.63 -28.37 -10.29
CA GLY A 366 -20.43 -29.38 -9.61
C GLY A 366 -21.93 -29.15 -9.84
N PHE A 367 -22.76 -29.99 -9.23
CA PHE A 367 -24.21 -29.85 -9.30
C PHE A 367 -24.72 -28.82 -8.29
N ASP A 368 -25.58 -27.90 -8.74
CA ASP A 368 -26.25 -26.92 -7.89
C ASP A 368 -27.67 -27.35 -7.57
N ASP A 369 -27.82 -28.04 -6.45
CA ASP A 369 -29.10 -28.47 -5.90
C ASP A 369 -30.01 -27.31 -5.45
N LYS A 370 -29.55 -26.07 -5.51
CA LYS A 370 -30.33 -24.86 -5.18
C LYS A 370 -30.64 -23.99 -6.40
N ASN A 371 -30.23 -24.39 -7.61
CA ASN A 371 -30.57 -23.69 -8.83
C ASN A 371 -31.99 -24.07 -9.27
N ASP A 372 -33.00 -23.31 -8.84
CA ASP A 372 -34.41 -23.57 -9.15
C ASP A 372 -34.68 -23.74 -10.66
N ALA A 373 -33.97 -22.99 -11.52
CA ALA A 373 -34.17 -23.04 -12.96
C ALA A 373 -33.67 -24.36 -13.56
N GLU A 374 -32.49 -24.84 -13.18
CA GLU A 374 -31.99 -26.15 -13.64
C GLU A 374 -32.75 -27.30 -12.98
N ASN A 375 -33.02 -27.19 -11.67
CA ASN A 375 -33.73 -28.20 -10.89
C ASN A 375 -35.17 -28.45 -11.35
N PHE A 376 -35.80 -27.45 -11.99
CA PHE A 376 -37.13 -27.58 -12.58
C PHE A 376 -37.18 -28.65 -13.67
N PHE A 377 -36.08 -28.84 -14.41
CA PHE A 377 -36.02 -29.80 -15.53
C PHE A 377 -35.52 -31.19 -15.14
N LEU A 378 -35.17 -31.40 -13.86
CA LEU A 378 -34.54 -32.63 -13.39
C LEU A 378 -35.44 -33.37 -12.40
N ASP A 379 -35.62 -34.67 -12.62
CA ASP A 379 -36.24 -35.54 -11.62
C ASP A 379 -35.26 -35.94 -10.50
N ASP A 380 -35.77 -36.51 -9.41
CA ASP A 380 -34.95 -36.86 -8.24
C ASP A 380 -33.82 -37.88 -8.57
N LYS A 381 -34.03 -38.77 -9.54
CA LYS A 381 -33.00 -39.73 -9.98
C LYS A 381 -31.89 -39.02 -10.76
N GLN A 382 -32.25 -38.08 -11.63
CA GLN A 382 -31.31 -37.28 -12.40
C GLN A 382 -30.50 -36.35 -11.48
N LYS A 383 -31.13 -35.73 -10.47
CA LYS A 383 -30.43 -34.94 -9.44
C LYS A 383 -29.43 -35.78 -8.66
N ALA A 384 -29.82 -36.99 -8.23
CA ALA A 384 -28.93 -37.90 -7.52
C ALA A 384 -27.74 -38.36 -8.39
N ALA A 385 -27.99 -38.65 -9.68
CA ALA A 385 -26.94 -39.02 -10.62
C ALA A 385 -25.95 -37.87 -10.85
N LEU A 386 -26.45 -36.64 -11.10
CA LEU A 386 -25.62 -35.45 -11.29
C LEU A 386 -24.77 -35.14 -10.05
N ASN A 387 -25.31 -35.29 -8.85
CA ASN A 387 -24.55 -35.18 -7.60
C ASN A 387 -23.37 -36.17 -7.52
N GLN A 388 -23.48 -37.36 -8.12
CA GLN A 388 -22.38 -38.33 -8.14
C GLN A 388 -21.36 -38.07 -9.25
N VAL A 389 -21.80 -37.66 -10.44
CA VAL A 389 -20.93 -37.58 -11.63
C VAL A 389 -20.28 -36.20 -11.84
N SER A 390 -20.84 -35.12 -11.28
CA SER A 390 -20.37 -33.75 -11.54
C SER A 390 -19.06 -33.37 -10.83
N GLY A 391 -18.45 -34.30 -10.08
CA GLY A 391 -17.22 -34.06 -9.33
C GLY A 391 -17.41 -33.14 -8.11
N PRO A 392 -16.33 -32.59 -7.55
CA PRO A 392 -16.42 -31.74 -6.35
C PRO A 392 -17.19 -30.45 -6.62
N LYS A 393 -18.07 -30.09 -5.68
CA LYS A 393 -18.84 -28.85 -5.71
C LYS A 393 -17.93 -27.69 -5.31
N ILE A 394 -17.79 -26.71 -6.19
CA ILE A 394 -17.05 -25.47 -5.90
C ILE A 394 -18.05 -24.33 -5.88
N GLU A 395 -18.09 -23.63 -4.75
CA GLU A 395 -18.89 -22.44 -4.57
C GLU A 395 -17.97 -21.22 -4.58
N GLU A 396 -18.42 -20.15 -5.24
CA GLU A 396 -17.77 -18.84 -5.23
C GLU A 396 -18.69 -17.84 -4.55
N ALA A 397 -18.12 -17.01 -3.67
CA ALA A 397 -18.81 -15.90 -3.04
C ALA A 397 -18.17 -14.59 -3.48
N VAL A 398 -18.99 -13.61 -3.88
CA VAL A 398 -18.52 -12.25 -4.22
C VAL A 398 -18.85 -11.31 -3.07
N VAL A 399 -17.82 -10.79 -2.41
CA VAL A 399 -17.90 -9.77 -1.36
C VAL A 399 -17.51 -8.42 -1.96
N GLU A 400 -18.31 -7.38 -1.73
CA GLU A 400 -18.00 -6.02 -2.17
C GLU A 400 -17.53 -5.18 -0.98
N THR A 401 -16.30 -4.70 -1.05
CA THR A 401 -15.66 -3.88 -0.01
C THR A 401 -15.57 -2.42 -0.43
N ARG A 402 -15.49 -1.53 0.55
CA ARG A 402 -15.23 -0.11 0.35
C ARG A 402 -14.20 0.39 1.34
N ALA A 403 -13.15 1.02 0.81
CA ALA A 403 -12.10 1.64 1.60
C ALA A 403 -12.41 3.10 1.98
N TRP A 404 -11.96 3.52 3.16
CA TRP A 404 -12.17 4.85 3.75
C TRP A 404 -10.84 5.43 4.25
N ASN A 405 -10.57 6.69 3.91
CA ASN A 405 -9.36 7.38 4.38
C ASN A 405 -9.51 7.93 5.81
N GLN A 406 -8.44 8.52 6.33
CA GLN A 406 -8.40 9.09 7.69
C GLN A 406 -9.43 10.20 7.95
N TYR A 407 -9.96 10.82 6.90
CA TYR A 407 -11.01 11.83 6.98
C TYR A 407 -12.41 11.24 6.79
N GLY A 408 -12.53 9.92 6.74
CA GLY A 408 -13.78 9.22 6.52
C GLY A 408 -14.27 9.23 5.08
N LYS A 409 -13.52 9.79 4.14
CA LYS A 409 -13.90 9.84 2.73
C LYS A 409 -13.62 8.51 2.02
N SER A 410 -14.54 8.07 1.17
CA SER A 410 -14.36 6.86 0.36
C SER A 410 -13.18 6.97 -0.60
N VAL A 411 -12.41 5.89 -0.73
CA VAL A 411 -11.23 5.81 -1.60
C VAL A 411 -11.58 5.00 -2.84
N GLY A 412 -11.95 5.70 -3.91
CA GLY A 412 -12.38 5.07 -5.16
C GLY A 412 -13.76 4.43 -5.08
N SER A 413 -14.06 3.58 -6.07
CA SER A 413 -15.29 2.78 -6.10
C SER A 413 -15.13 1.51 -5.27
N PRO A 414 -16.24 0.93 -4.76
CA PRO A 414 -16.22 -0.39 -4.15
C PRO A 414 -15.52 -1.44 -5.02
N LYS A 415 -14.85 -2.40 -4.37
CA LYS A 415 -14.06 -3.46 -5.00
C LYS A 415 -14.66 -4.82 -4.69
N GLN A 416 -14.61 -5.71 -5.67
CA GLN A 416 -15.11 -7.07 -5.54
C GLN A 416 -13.97 -8.00 -5.22
N HIS A 417 -14.22 -8.87 -4.25
CA HIS A 417 -13.35 -9.96 -3.85
C HIS A 417 -14.11 -11.28 -3.95
N ARG A 418 -13.47 -12.28 -4.54
CA ARG A 418 -13.94 -13.63 -4.77
C ARG A 418 -13.35 -14.57 -3.74
N LEU A 419 -14.25 -15.23 -3.03
CA LEU A 419 -13.93 -16.27 -2.08
C LEU A 419 -14.38 -17.61 -2.66
N ARG A 420 -13.68 -18.68 -2.33
CA ARG A 420 -14.03 -20.03 -2.76
C ARG A 420 -14.07 -21.00 -1.60
N ARG A 421 -14.97 -21.97 -1.69
CA ARG A 421 -14.96 -23.17 -0.87
C ARG A 421 -15.26 -24.39 -1.72
N GLU A 422 -14.83 -25.54 -1.22
CA GLU A 422 -15.05 -26.83 -1.87
C GLU A 422 -15.90 -27.71 -0.96
N ASN A 423 -16.91 -28.37 -1.53
CA ASN A 423 -17.80 -29.34 -0.88
C ASN A 423 -18.41 -28.82 0.44
N GLY A 424 -18.80 -27.54 0.49
CA GLY A 424 -19.36 -26.93 1.70
C GLY A 424 -18.37 -26.73 2.85
N GLY A 425 -17.07 -26.92 2.60
CA GLY A 425 -16.01 -26.65 3.57
C GLY A 425 -15.81 -25.15 3.85
N ARG A 426 -14.65 -24.83 4.43
CA ARG A 426 -14.32 -23.46 4.81
C ARG A 426 -14.12 -22.56 3.59
N TRP A 427 -14.50 -21.29 3.71
CA TRP A 427 -14.19 -20.25 2.73
C TRP A 427 -12.72 -19.83 2.78
N TYR A 428 -12.18 -19.50 1.61
CA TYR A 428 -10.86 -18.93 1.41
C TYR A 428 -10.91 -17.78 0.41
N ILE A 429 -10.04 -16.78 0.58
CA ILE A 429 -9.88 -15.69 -0.39
C ILE A 429 -9.10 -16.23 -1.59
N TYR A 430 -9.70 -16.11 -2.77
CA TYR A 430 -9.09 -16.57 -4.02
C TYR A 430 -8.34 -15.44 -4.73
N ASP A 431 -8.85 -14.21 -4.67
CA ASP A 431 -8.26 -12.99 -5.24
C ASP A 431 -7.79 -12.00 -4.17
N TYR A 432 -6.66 -12.31 -3.53
CA TYR A 432 -6.08 -11.48 -2.45
C TYR A 432 -5.33 -10.23 -2.94
N ALA A 433 -5.06 -10.12 -4.24
CA ALA A 433 -4.25 -9.06 -4.85
C ALA A 433 -4.95 -7.69 -5.01
N PRO A 434 -6.25 -7.60 -5.37
CA PRO A 434 -6.95 -6.33 -5.54
C PRO A 434 -6.92 -5.48 -4.27
N ARG A 435 -6.87 -4.16 -4.44
CA ARG A 435 -7.12 -3.20 -3.34
C ARG A 435 -8.58 -3.28 -2.87
N PHE A 436 -8.83 -2.77 -1.66
CA PHE A 436 -10.16 -2.61 -1.09
C PHE A 436 -10.92 -1.39 -1.61
#